data_AF-S4PIG0-F1
#
_entry.id   AF-S4PIG0-F1
#
_cell.length_a   1.000
_cell.length_b   1.000
_cell.length_c   1.000
_cell.angle_alpha   90.00
_cell.angle_beta   90.00
_cell.angle_gamma   90.00
#
_symmetry.space_group_name_H-M   'P 1'
#
loop_
_entity.id
_entity.type
_entity.pdbx_description
1 polymer ?
#
loop_
_entity_poly.entity_id
_entity_poly.type
_entity_poly.pdbx_seq_one_letter_code
_entity_poly.pdbx_strand_id
1 'polypeptide(L)' 'DDSDEPAHCNVDECAKLEINQCGHKCIDTLTGYYCDCNQGYKLLSDGKACADVDECTETPGVCSQYCSNTPGSYYCKCSE' A
#
# COMPACT_ATOMS: atom_id res chain seq x y z
N ASP A 1 -26.63 -22.53 -18.36
CA ASP A 1 -26.46 -22.98 -16.98
C ASP A 1 -25.01 -23.38 -16.85
N ASP A 2 -24.16 -22.38 -16.67
CA ASP A 2 -22.73 -22.50 -16.36
C ASP A 2 -22.27 -21.11 -15.87
N SER A 3 -22.87 -20.71 -14.74
CA SER A 3 -22.41 -19.60 -13.92
C SER A 3 -21.61 -20.25 -12.79
N ASP A 4 -20.43 -19.73 -12.49
CA ASP A 4 -19.53 -20.19 -11.40
C ASP A 4 -18.40 -21.20 -11.75
N GLU A 5 -17.67 -21.00 -12.85
CA GLU A 5 -16.26 -21.44 -12.88
C GLU A 5 -15.41 -20.40 -12.11
N PRO A 6 -14.70 -20.76 -11.03
CA PRO A 6 -13.76 -19.88 -10.37
C PRO A 6 -12.48 -19.80 -11.23
N ALA A 7 -12.56 -19.08 -12.35
CA ALA A 7 -11.40 -18.76 -13.15
C ALA A 7 -10.46 -17.91 -12.29
N HIS A 8 -9.26 -18.42 -12.01
CA HIS A 8 -8.21 -17.91 -11.09
C HIS A 8 -8.15 -18.52 -9.68
N CYS A 9 -8.36 -19.84 -9.56
CA CYS A 9 -7.92 -20.56 -8.37
C CYS A 9 -6.45 -21.02 -8.51
N ASN A 10 -5.62 -20.73 -7.50
CA ASN A 10 -4.24 -21.23 -7.35
C ASN A 10 -3.30 -20.86 -8.50
N VAL A 11 -3.46 -19.67 -9.06
CA VAL A 11 -2.53 -19.07 -10.01
C VAL A 11 -1.75 -18.01 -9.25
N ASP A 12 -0.43 -18.12 -9.21
CA ASP A 12 0.37 -17.04 -8.63
C ASP A 12 0.39 -15.85 -9.60
N GLU A 13 -0.49 -14.87 -9.37
CA GLU A 13 -0.49 -13.63 -10.16
C GLU A 13 0.68 -12.73 -9.78
N CYS A 14 1.24 -12.88 -8.58
CA CYS A 14 2.42 -12.13 -8.13
C CYS A 14 3.72 -12.58 -8.82
N ALA A 15 3.78 -13.81 -9.34
CA ALA A 15 4.86 -14.26 -10.20
C ALA A 15 4.79 -13.68 -11.62
N LYS A 16 3.68 -13.01 -11.99
CA LYS A 16 3.43 -12.52 -13.34
C LYS A 16 3.45 -10.99 -13.40
N LEU A 17 4.58 -10.43 -13.84
CA LEU A 17 4.82 -8.98 -13.96
C LEU A 17 3.79 -8.22 -14.81
N GLU A 18 3.17 -8.86 -15.79
CA GLU A 18 2.14 -8.22 -16.62
C GLU A 18 0.78 -8.11 -15.92
N ILE A 19 0.60 -8.85 -14.82
CA ILE A 19 -0.62 -8.91 -14.02
C ILE A 19 -0.44 -8.09 -12.74
N ASN A 20 0.64 -8.28 -11.98
CA ASN A 20 0.85 -7.62 -10.69
C ASN A 20 1.47 -6.21 -10.78
N GLN A 21 0.66 -5.25 -11.24
CA GLN A 21 1.04 -3.83 -11.31
C GLN A 21 1.01 -3.11 -9.93
N CYS A 22 1.37 -3.80 -8.85
CA CYS A 22 1.37 -3.25 -7.50
C CYS A 22 2.54 -2.28 -7.31
N GLY A 23 2.30 -1.15 -6.64
CA GLY A 23 3.35 -0.17 -6.37
C GLY A 23 4.42 -0.67 -5.40
N HIS A 24 4.03 -1.52 -4.42
CA HIS A 24 4.96 -2.07 -3.42
C HIS A 24 4.87 -3.60 -3.31
N LYS A 25 3.84 -4.11 -2.63
CA LYS A 25 3.69 -5.55 -2.35
C LYS A 25 2.54 -6.11 -3.16
N CYS A 26 2.75 -7.31 -3.70
CA CYS A 26 1.69 -8.14 -4.25
C CYS A 26 1.45 -9.30 -3.29
N ILE A 27 0.19 -9.54 -2.94
CA ILE A 27 -0.23 -10.65 -2.09
C ILE A 27 -1.09 -11.59 -2.93
N ASP A 28 -0.56 -12.78 -3.17
CA ASP A 28 -1.26 -13.86 -3.87
C ASP A 28 -2.30 -14.50 -2.95
N THR A 29 -3.47 -14.80 -3.49
CA THR A 29 -4.59 -15.39 -2.76
C THR A 29 -5.20 -16.54 -3.55
N LEU A 30 -6.02 -17.35 -2.89
CA LEU A 30 -6.67 -18.47 -3.56
C LEU A 30 -7.60 -18.07 -4.71
N THR A 31 -8.08 -16.83 -4.74
CA THR A 31 -9.06 -16.35 -5.72
C THR A 31 -8.52 -15.26 -6.64
N GLY A 32 -7.20 -15.03 -6.65
CA GLY A 32 -6.55 -13.94 -7.37
C GLY A 32 -5.43 -13.29 -6.53
N TYR A 33 -5.23 -11.99 -6.68
CA TYR A 33 -4.25 -11.24 -5.88
C TYR A 33 -4.80 -9.88 -5.45
N TYR A 34 -4.14 -9.27 -4.47
CA TYR A 34 -4.33 -7.86 -4.15
C TYR A 34 -2.99 -7.17 -3.87
N CYS A 35 -2.97 -5.85 -4.01
CA CYS A 35 -1.79 -5.06 -3.69
C CYS A 35 -1.85 -4.54 -2.25
N ASP A 36 -0.68 -4.46 -1.62
CA ASP A 36 -0.51 -3.88 -0.30
C ASP A 36 0.70 -2.93 -0.29
N CYS A 37 0.73 -2.03 0.67
CA CYS A 37 1.75 -0.99 0.78
C CYS A 37 2.75 -1.28 1.90
N ASN A 38 3.97 -0.76 1.74
CA ASN A 38 4.96 -0.74 2.83
C ASN A 38 4.46 0.11 3.99
N GLN A 39 5.04 -0.09 5.18
CA GLN A 39 4.74 0.75 6.33
C GLN A 39 5.01 2.23 6.01
N GLY A 40 4.13 3.12 6.47
CA GLY A 40 4.17 4.55 6.15
C GLY A 40 3.54 4.91 4.80
N TYR A 41 2.91 3.95 4.11
CA TYR A 41 2.21 4.19 2.85
C TYR A 41 0.78 3.66 2.89
N LYS A 42 -0.12 4.31 2.16
CA LYS A 42 -1.52 3.91 1.99
C LYS A 42 -1.81 3.51 0.55
N LEU A 43 -2.64 2.48 0.39
CA LEU A 43 -3.11 2.04 -0.92
C LEU A 43 -4.09 3.07 -1.48
N LEU A 44 -3.88 3.49 -2.72
CA LEU A 44 -4.76 4.42 -3.41
C LEU A 44 -6.03 3.74 -3.90
N SER A 45 -7.01 4.54 -4.32
CA SER A 45 -8.31 4.07 -4.79
C SER A 45 -8.25 3.20 -6.04
N ASP A 46 -7.11 3.19 -6.76
CA ASP A 46 -6.87 2.30 -7.88
C ASP A 46 -6.54 0.86 -7.45
N GLY A 47 -6.39 0.62 -6.13
CA GLY A 47 -6.07 -0.67 -5.54
C GLY A 47 -4.66 -1.18 -5.88
N LYS A 48 -3.78 -0.32 -6.40
CA LYS A 48 -2.46 -0.70 -6.93
C LYS A 48 -1.35 0.21 -6.45
N ALA A 49 -1.53 1.52 -6.60
CA ALA A 49 -0.51 2.49 -6.27
C ALA A 49 -0.47 2.75 -4.77
N CYS A 50 0.73 3.03 -4.26
CA CYS A 50 0.95 3.39 -2.87
C CYS A 50 1.37 4.85 -2.79
N ALA A 51 0.68 5.63 -1.96
CA ALA A 51 1.07 6.99 -1.62
C ALA A 51 1.65 7.03 -0.21
N ASP A 52 2.67 7.84 -0.03
CA ASP A 52 3.23 8.16 1.27
C ASP A 52 2.13 8.72 2.19
N VAL A 53 2.10 8.28 3.44
CA VAL A 53 1.22 8.85 4.46
C VAL A 53 1.96 10.02 5.07
N ASP A 54 1.40 11.22 4.93
CA ASP A 54 2.01 12.39 5.54
C ASP A 54 1.58 12.45 7.01
N GLU A 55 2.34 11.84 7.91
CA GLU A 55 1.95 11.78 9.33
C GLU A 55 1.87 13.17 9.97
N CYS A 56 2.59 14.16 9.44
CA CYS A 56 2.53 15.54 9.92
C CYS A 56 1.17 16.19 9.68
N THR A 57 0.46 15.78 8.63
CA THR A 57 -0.87 16.30 8.28
C THR A 57 -2.00 15.36 8.69
N GLU A 58 -1.77 14.05 8.61
CA GLU A 58 -2.79 13.03 8.84
C GLU A 58 -2.87 12.60 10.31
N THR A 59 -1.82 12.80 11.10
CA THR A 59 -1.79 12.45 12.54
C THR A 59 -1.60 13.71 13.40
N PRO A 60 -2.70 14.33 13.89
CA PRO A 60 -2.62 15.48 14.77
C PRO A 60 -1.80 15.18 16.03
N GLY A 61 -0.82 16.03 16.32
CA GLY A 61 0.02 15.88 17.52
C GLY A 61 1.12 14.82 17.43
N VAL A 62 1.43 14.33 16.22
CA VAL A 62 2.51 13.33 16.01
C VAL A 62 3.89 13.81 16.49
N CYS A 63 4.13 15.13 16.47
CA CYS A 63 5.31 15.79 17.02
C CYS A 63 4.89 16.90 17.99
N SER A 64 5.70 17.11 19.05
CA SER A 64 5.47 18.18 20.02
C SER A 64 5.80 19.58 19.48
N GLN A 65 6.70 19.67 18.50
CA GLN A 65 7.18 20.93 17.92
C GLN A 65 7.10 20.89 16.40
N TYR A 66 8.23 20.72 15.69
CA TYR A 66 8.24 20.66 14.23
C TYR A 66 8.17 19.22 13.74
N CYS A 67 7.35 19.00 12.71
CA CYS A 67 7.25 17.73 12.01
C CYS A 67 7.76 17.89 10.57
N SER A 68 8.51 16.92 10.08
CA SER A 68 8.90 16.81 8.68
C SER A 68 8.54 15.43 8.17
N ASN A 69 7.67 15.39 7.17
CA ASN A 69 7.33 14.15 6.48
C ASN A 69 8.50 13.68 5.61
N THR A 70 8.66 12.36 5.47
CA THR A 70 9.66 11.70 4.63
C THR A 70 9.06 10.45 3.98
N PRO A 71 9.57 9.96 2.84
CA PRO A 71 9.01 8.76 2.24
C PRO A 71 9.02 7.54 3.20
N GLY A 72 7.84 7.11 3.64
CA GLY A 72 7.58 5.98 4.52
C GLY A 72 7.73 6.26 6.03
N SER A 73 7.93 7.51 6.44
CA SER A 73 8.12 7.88 7.85
C SER A 73 8.03 9.40 8.05
N TYR A 74 8.17 9.85 9.29
CA TYR A 74 8.40 11.25 9.60
C TYR A 74 9.56 11.37 10.60
N TYR A 75 10.03 12.59 10.82
CA TYR A 75 10.86 12.89 11.98
C TYR A 75 10.44 14.22 12.63
N CYS A 76 10.58 14.27 13.95
CA CYS A 76 10.34 15.48 14.73
C CYS A 76 11.64 16.27 14.94
N LYS A 77 11.54 17.60 14.89
CA LYS A 77 12.63 18.53 15.22
C LYS A 77 12.22 19.46 16.35
N CYS A 78 13.20 19.83 17.17
CA CYS A 78 13.02 20.86 18.19
C CYS A 78 13.41 22.25 17.65
N SER A 79 12.73 23.31 18.11
CA SER A 79 13.26 24.67 18.11
C SER A 79 14.39 24.74 19.13
N GLU A 80 15.54 25.24 18.72
CA GLU A 80 16.61 25.69 19.62
C GLU A 80 16.14 26.90 20.45
#